data_AF-A0A948HNP4-F1
#
_entry.id   AF-A0A948HNP4-F1
#
_cell.length_a   1.000
_cell.length_b   1.000
_cell.length_c   1.000
_cell.angle_alpha   90.00
_cell.angle_beta   90.00
_cell.angle_gamma   90.00
#
_symmetry.space_group_name_H-M   'P 1'
#
loop_
_entity.id
_entity.type
_entity.pdbx_description
1 polymer ?
#
loop_
_entity_poly.entity_id
_entity_poly.type
_entity_poly.pdbx_seq_one_letter_code
_entity_poly.pdbx_strand_id
1 'polypeptide(L)'
;MSLMSSLGTRLTDARPASFSESDVVGVAAAPPRAHRPQHALVGYTQTRIVMIFTRWAVELDQFPSVEQIISRFRVSRATAFRWRGALAETYGLDLAEMSNGPPA
;
A
#
# COMPACT_ATOMS: atom_id res chain seq x y z
N MET A 1 -9.13 -22.37 -30.07
CA MET A 1 -9.33 -20.95 -29.71
C MET A 1 -8.21 -20.56 -28.76
N SER A 2 -7.17 -19.89 -29.25
CA SER A 2 -6.06 -19.36 -28.43
C SER A 2 -5.95 -17.87 -28.71
N LEU A 3 -5.97 -17.04 -27.67
CA LEU A 3 -5.69 -15.61 -27.74
C LEU A 3 -4.32 -15.36 -27.12
N MET A 4 -3.31 -15.16 -27.96
CA MET A 4 -2.03 -14.54 -27.58
C MET A 4 -2.26 -13.03 -27.48
N SER A 5 -2.23 -12.49 -26.27
CA SER A 5 -2.17 -11.04 -26.04
C SER A 5 -0.72 -10.58 -26.14
N SER A 6 -0.34 -10.05 -27.30
CA SER A 6 0.91 -9.31 -27.50
C SER A 6 0.64 -7.83 -27.25
N LEU A 7 1.07 -7.31 -26.10
CA LEU A 7 1.10 -5.88 -25.83
C LEU A 7 2.39 -5.29 -26.40
N GLY A 8 2.28 -4.66 -27.58
CA GLY A 8 3.33 -3.84 -28.15
C GLY A 8 3.39 -2.49 -27.45
N THR A 9 4.56 -2.15 -26.91
CA THR A 9 4.89 -0.78 -26.52
C THR A 9 5.89 -0.23 -27.53
N ARG A 10 5.43 0.61 -28.44
CA ARG A 10 6.29 1.55 -29.16
C ARG A 10 6.10 2.92 -28.52
N LEU A 11 7.15 3.44 -27.89
CA LEU A 11 7.26 4.86 -27.63
C LEU A 11 8.72 5.32 -27.83
N THR A 12 8.89 5.96 -28.98
CA THR A 12 9.81 7.06 -29.32
C THR A 12 11.31 6.88 -29.07
N ASP A 13 11.99 6.71 -30.20
CA ASP A 13 13.37 7.10 -30.47
C ASP A 13 13.62 8.55 -30.01
N ALA A 14 14.54 8.72 -29.07
CA ALA A 14 15.12 10.01 -28.73
C ALA A 14 16.60 9.79 -28.42
N ARG A 15 17.38 9.65 -29.50
CA ARG A 15 18.83 9.82 -29.49
C ARG A 15 19.18 11.26 -29.10
N PRO A 16 20.00 11.50 -28.06
CA PRO A 16 20.77 12.72 -27.99
C PRO A 16 22.17 12.50 -28.57
N ALA A 17 22.63 13.53 -29.26
CA ALA A 17 23.91 13.63 -29.90
C ALA A 17 25.10 13.40 -28.95
N SER A 18 26.19 12.90 -29.55
CA SER A 18 27.55 13.01 -29.05
C SER A 18 27.84 14.43 -28.57
N PHE A 19 28.27 14.57 -27.32
CA PHE A 19 28.94 15.77 -26.83
C PHE A 19 30.18 15.35 -26.03
N SER A 20 31.31 15.95 -26.38
CA SER A 20 32.64 15.69 -25.87
C SER A 20 32.80 16.00 -24.38
N GLU A 21 33.61 15.15 -23.74
CA GLU A 21 34.62 15.40 -22.71
C GLU A 21 34.71 16.84 -22.15
N SER A 22 34.33 17.03 -20.88
CA SER A 22 35.06 17.86 -19.89
C SER A 22 34.42 17.75 -18.51
N ASP A 23 35.25 17.36 -17.54
CA ASP A 23 35.15 17.49 -16.08
C ASP A 23 33.75 17.55 -15.43
N VAL A 24 33.33 16.41 -14.86
CA VAL A 24 32.31 16.40 -13.81
C VAL A 24 32.91 15.79 -12.55
N VAL A 25 33.23 16.67 -11.61
CA VAL A 25 33.54 16.38 -10.22
C VAL A 25 32.59 15.29 -9.72
N GLY A 26 33.17 14.16 -9.30
CA GLY A 26 32.42 13.00 -8.82
C GLY A 26 31.57 13.34 -7.60
N VAL A 27 30.30 13.66 -7.83
CA VAL A 27 29.29 13.63 -6.76
C VAL A 27 29.03 12.16 -6.48
N ALA A 28 29.62 11.67 -5.38
CA ALA A 28 29.34 10.35 -4.86
C ALA A 28 27.82 10.18 -4.73
N ALA A 29 27.25 9.33 -5.59
CA ALA A 29 25.85 8.97 -5.52
C ALA A 29 25.58 8.35 -4.15
N ALA A 30 24.78 9.03 -3.33
CA ALA A 30 24.35 8.50 -2.05
C ALA A 30 23.70 7.13 -2.26
N PRO A 31 23.99 6.12 -1.41
CA PRO A 31 23.43 4.79 -1.59
C PRO A 31 21.90 4.87 -1.59
N PRO A 32 21.21 4.10 -2.45
CA PRO A 32 19.76 4.06 -2.44
C PRO A 32 19.31 3.67 -1.05
N ARG A 33 18.59 4.55 -0.37
CA ARG A 33 17.99 4.27 0.93
C ARG A 33 17.06 3.08 0.73
N ALA A 34 17.50 1.90 1.18
CA ALA A 34 16.70 0.70 1.15
C ALA A 34 15.49 0.94 2.06
N HIS A 35 14.36 1.33 1.48
CA HIS A 35 13.13 1.62 2.21
C HIS A 35 12.50 0.30 2.63
N ARG A 36 13.10 -0.37 3.61
CA ARG A 36 12.58 -1.63 4.14
C ARG A 36 11.23 -1.33 4.78
N PRO A 37 10.13 -1.96 4.33
CA PRO A 37 8.85 -1.83 5.01
C PRO A 37 9.02 -2.28 6.46
N GLN A 38 8.59 -1.47 7.42
CA GLN A 38 8.66 -1.76 8.86
C GLN A 38 7.24 -1.88 9.43
N HIS A 39 6.46 -2.86 8.95
CA HIS A 39 5.18 -3.21 9.56
C HIS A 39 5.26 -4.53 10.32
N ALA A 40 4.32 -4.79 11.23
CA ALA A 40 4.35 -5.97 12.11
C ALA A 40 4.27 -7.32 11.34
N LEU A 41 3.87 -7.25 10.08
CA LEU A 41 3.64 -8.41 9.21
C LEU A 41 4.64 -8.52 8.05
N VAL A 42 5.81 -7.89 8.15
CA VAL A 42 6.85 -7.98 7.12
C VAL A 42 7.28 -9.43 6.92
N GLY A 43 7.28 -9.89 5.66
CA GLY A 43 7.66 -11.25 5.27
C GLY A 43 6.50 -12.25 5.21
N TYR A 44 5.28 -11.86 5.58
CA TYR A 44 4.10 -12.70 5.36
C TYR A 44 3.55 -12.54 3.94
N THR A 45 2.96 -13.63 3.42
CA THR A 45 2.18 -13.57 2.17
C THR A 45 0.90 -12.76 2.39
N GLN A 46 0.41 -12.12 1.32
CA GLN A 46 -0.78 -11.27 1.36
C GLN A 46 -1.99 -11.99 1.97
N THR A 47 -2.20 -13.26 1.61
CA THR A 47 -3.28 -14.08 2.16
C THR A 47 -3.19 -14.24 3.68
N ARG A 48 -1.98 -14.49 4.21
CA ARG A 48 -1.78 -14.64 5.66
C ARG A 48 -2.00 -13.33 6.40
N ILE A 49 -1.63 -12.20 5.79
CA ILE A 49 -1.91 -10.87 6.34
C ILE A 49 -3.42 -10.66 6.51
N VAL A 50 -4.20 -10.94 5.46
CA VAL A 50 -5.66 -10.80 5.49
C VAL A 50 -6.27 -11.71 6.55
N MET A 51 -5.88 -12.99 6.62
CA MET A 51 -6.40 -13.93 7.61
C MET A 51 -6.16 -13.48 9.05
N ILE A 52 -4.94 -12.98 9.36
CA ILE A 52 -4.61 -12.47 10.70
C ILE A 52 -5.44 -11.22 11.02
N PHE A 53 -5.59 -10.31 10.06
CA PHE A 53 -6.40 -9.11 10.22
C PHE A 53 -7.87 -9.45 10.49
N THR A 54 -8.47 -10.30 9.65
CA THR A 54 -9.89 -10.68 9.79
C THR A 54 -10.14 -11.41 11.09
N ARG A 55 -9.28 -12.35 11.48
CA ARG A 55 -9.40 -13.05 12.78
C ARG A 55 -9.41 -12.04 13.93
N TRP A 56 -8.44 -11.13 13.97
CA TRP A 56 -8.36 -10.13 15.02
C TRP A 56 -9.59 -9.21 15.03
N ALA A 57 -10.09 -8.80 13.87
CA ALA A 57 -11.26 -7.93 13.78
C ALA A 57 -12.55 -8.58 14.29
N VAL A 58 -12.73 -9.89 14.04
CA VAL A 58 -13.89 -10.66 14.53
C VAL A 58 -13.85 -10.90 16.04
N GLU A 59 -12.66 -10.90 16.63
CA GLU A 59 -12.46 -11.04 18.09
C GLU A 59 -12.79 -9.74 18.86
N LEU A 60 -13.05 -8.61 18.19
CA LEU A 60 -13.41 -7.34 18.83
C LEU A 60 -14.92 -7.21 19.05
N ASP A 61 -15.31 -6.66 20.20
CA ASP A 61 -16.72 -6.33 20.49
C ASP A 61 -17.26 -5.18 19.63
N GLN A 62 -16.37 -4.33 19.11
CA GLN A 62 -16.71 -3.16 18.32
C GLN A 62 -15.91 -3.13 17.02
N PHE A 63 -16.50 -2.50 15.99
CA PHE A 63 -15.84 -2.33 14.72
C PHE A 63 -14.54 -1.50 14.87
N PRO A 64 -13.40 -1.97 14.33
CA PRO A 64 -12.11 -1.37 14.64
C PRO A 64 -11.97 0.07 14.13
N SER A 65 -11.33 0.93 14.93
CA SER A 65 -10.91 2.27 14.51
C SER A 65 -9.61 2.22 13.68
N VAL A 66 -9.34 3.30 12.95
CA VAL A 66 -8.11 3.43 12.16
C VAL A 66 -6.87 3.37 13.07
N GLU A 67 -6.94 4.01 14.23
CA GLU A 67 -5.88 4.07 15.24
C GLU A 67 -5.56 2.69 15.82
N GLN A 68 -6.59 1.87 16.09
CA GLN A 68 -6.41 0.50 16.55
C GLN A 68 -5.68 -0.35 15.49
N ILE A 69 -6.03 -0.20 14.22
CA ILE A 69 -5.38 -0.93 13.11
C ILE A 69 -3.92 -0.50 12.96
N ILE A 70 -3.63 0.81 12.99
CA ILE A 70 -2.25 1.33 12.93
C ILE A 70 -1.42 0.78 14.09
N SER A 71 -1.94 0.89 15.31
CA SER A 71 -1.24 0.45 16.53
C SER A 71 -0.94 -1.05 16.49
N ARG A 72 -1.93 -1.87 16.12
CA ARG A 72 -1.82 -3.33 16.13
C ARG A 72 -0.87 -3.87 15.05
N PHE A 73 -0.97 -3.35 13.83
CA PHE A 73 -0.27 -3.90 12.66
C PHE A 73 0.94 -3.08 12.22
N ARG A 74 1.15 -1.91 12.83
CA ARG A 74 2.23 -0.97 12.50
C ARG A 74 2.23 -0.62 11.01
N VAL A 75 1.04 -0.41 10.45
CA VAL A 75 0.86 -0.02 9.03
C VAL A 75 0.67 1.48 8.92
N SER A 76 0.86 2.04 7.72
CA SER A 76 0.56 3.44 7.47
C SER A 76 -0.93 3.74 7.62
N ARG A 77 -1.28 4.98 7.97
CA ARG A 77 -2.67 5.44 8.07
C ARG A 77 -3.48 5.15 6.81
N ALA A 78 -2.91 5.39 5.63
CA ALA A 78 -3.56 5.08 4.35
C ALA A 78 -3.87 3.58 4.20
N THR A 79 -2.98 2.70 4.68
CA THR A 79 -3.23 1.25 4.66
C THR A 79 -4.32 0.86 5.64
N ALA A 80 -4.31 1.44 6.84
CA ALA A 80 -5.36 1.22 7.84
C ALA A 80 -6.74 1.66 7.33
N PHE A 81 -6.85 2.81 6.65
CA PHE A 81 -8.09 3.24 6.01
C PHE A 81 -8.59 2.24 4.96
N ARG A 82 -7.72 1.77 4.07
CA ARG A 82 -8.09 0.76 3.06
C ARG A 82 -8.56 -0.54 3.70
N TRP A 83 -7.87 -1.02 4.73
CA TRP A 83 -8.24 -2.25 5.43
C TRP A 83 -9.57 -2.10 6.16
N ARG A 84 -9.78 -0.96 6.83
CA ARG A 84 -11.05 -0.65 7.50
C ARG A 84 -12.21 -0.55 6.49
N GLY A 85 -11.99 0.09 5.35
CA GLY A 85 -12.96 0.17 4.24
C GLY A 85 -13.36 -1.21 3.73
N ALA A 86 -12.38 -2.02 3.34
CA ALA A 86 -12.63 -3.38 2.86
C ALA A 86 -13.36 -4.23 3.92
N LEU A 87 -13.03 -4.07 5.20
CA LEU A 87 -13.75 -4.76 6.27
C LEU A 87 -15.21 -4.27 6.38
N ALA A 88 -15.46 -2.97 6.30
CA ALA A 88 -16.81 -2.42 6.35
C ALA A 88 -17.68 -2.92 5.19
N GLU A 89 -17.13 -2.98 3.97
CA GLU A 89 -17.78 -3.57 2.81
C GLU A 89 -18.20 -5.02 3.08
N THR A 90 -17.37 -5.83 3.76
CA THR A 90 -17.72 -7.21 4.12
C THR A 90 -18.85 -7.32 5.14
N TYR A 91 -19.01 -6.32 6.00
CA TYR A 91 -20.14 -6.25 6.95
C TYR A 91 -21.36 -5.52 6.38
N GLY A 92 -21.28 -4.99 5.15
CA GLY A 92 -22.32 -4.15 4.56
C GLY A 92 -22.53 -2.82 5.29
N LEU A 93 -21.49 -2.29 5.93
CA LEU A 93 -21.53 -1.03 6.67
C LEU A 93 -21.14 0.14 5.77
N ASP A 94 -21.88 1.24 5.84
CA ASP A 94 -21.42 2.52 5.30
C ASP A 94 -20.58 3.26 6.35
N LEU A 95 -19.27 3.40 6.08
CA LEU A 95 -18.35 4.09 6.97
C LEU A 95 -18.62 5.59 7.07
N ALA A 96 -19.26 6.20 6.07
CA ALA A 96 -19.64 7.61 6.12
C ALA A 96 -20.77 7.84 7.14
N GLU A 97 -21.72 6.91 7.22
CA GLU A 97 -22.79 6.94 8.22
C GLU A 97 -22.25 6.74 9.63
N MET A 98 -21.28 5.84 9.82
CA MET A 98 -20.63 5.62 11.12
C MET A 98 -19.81 6.83 11.62
N SER A 99 -19.35 7.70 10.72
CA SER A 99 -18.64 8.93 11.09
C SER A 99 -19.57 10.05 11.55
N ASN A 100 -20.87 9.96 11.25
CA ASN A 100 -21.87 11.00 11.48
C ASN A 100 -22.75 10.72 12.71
N GLY A 101 -22.21 10.08 13.76
CA GLY A 101 -22.95 9.82 15.00
C GLY A 101 -23.64 11.09 15.54
N PRO A 102 -24.84 10.97 16.13
CA PRO A 102 -25.66 12.12 16.50
C PRO A 102 -24.92 13.02 17.50
N PRO A 103 -25.16 14.36 17.47
CA PRO A 103 -24.61 15.25 18.48
C PRO A 103 -25.12 14.82 19.86
N ALA A 104 -24.19 14.73 20.81
CA ALA A 104 -24.44 14.42 22.22
C ALA A 104 -25.35 15.47 22.89
#